data_AF-A0AAW4IZH7-F1
#
_entry.id   AF-A0AAW4IZH7-F1
#
_cell.length_a   1.000
_cell.length_b   1.000
_cell.length_c   1.000
_cell.angle_alpha   90.00
_cell.angle_beta   90.00
_cell.angle_gamma   90.00
#
_symmetry.space_group_name_H-M   'P 1'
#
loop_
_entity.id
_entity.type
_entity.pdbx_description
1 polymer ?
#
loop_
_entity_poly.entity_id
_entity_poly.type
_entity_poly.pdbx_seq_one_letter_code
_entity_poly.pdbx_strand_id
1 'polypeptide(L)'
;MKDILGREIKINDLVVAKGTGRYSKGLNVGIWTGKSVRFKNSNASYSELFLVENPSKNELKYKQEILNQIEKDKQLVKDREIKRKSMERIPKKDLIIGQEYVDDKGHKYFYLGKGDYKTKGCWKSKPNGRGILLTYTYDDKEYTQEDFDLFREISSRKTLPRFVKATGRKIELNKNIKVNKETGWGGTKSIATIEIILEEVE
;
A
#
# COMPACT_ATOMS: atom_id res chain seq x y z
N MET A 1 5.97 20.16 20.91
CA MET A 1 4.61 19.80 21.38
C MET A 1 4.59 20.02 22.88
N LYS A 2 3.44 20.33 23.49
CA LYS A 2 3.33 20.41 24.95
C LYS A 2 2.49 19.24 25.45
N ASP A 3 2.82 18.76 26.64
CA ASP A 3 1.99 17.79 27.36
C ASP A 3 0.76 18.49 27.96
N ILE A 4 -0.14 17.72 28.57
CA ILE A 4 -1.39 18.24 29.16
C ILE A 4 -1.12 19.25 30.31
N LEU A 5 0.06 19.19 30.93
CA LEU A 5 0.47 20.11 32.00
C LEU A 5 1.24 21.33 31.46
N GLY A 6 1.35 21.48 30.13
CA GLY A 6 2.03 22.60 29.48
C GLY A 6 3.55 22.45 29.38
N ARG A 7 4.11 21.31 29.78
CA ARG A 7 5.55 21.00 29.69
C ARG A 7 5.94 20.67 28.26
N GLU A 8 7.14 21.05 27.85
CA GLU A 8 7.61 20.77 26.50
C GLU A 8 7.99 19.29 26.34
N ILE A 9 7.44 18.63 25.30
CA ILE A 9 7.80 17.27 24.90
C ILE A 9 8.77 17.36 23.71
N LYS A 10 9.95 16.76 23.86
CA LYS A 10 10.99 16.63 22.86
C LYS A 10 10.97 15.26 22.20
N ILE A 11 11.62 15.16 21.04
CA ILE A 11 11.77 13.88 20.33
C ILE A 11 12.53 12.91 21.23
N ASN A 12 12.08 11.65 21.24
CA ASN A 12 12.56 10.56 22.08
C ASN A 12 12.21 10.68 23.56
N ASP A 13 11.35 11.62 23.98
CA ASP A 13 10.84 11.64 25.35
C ASP A 13 9.89 10.47 25.60
N LEU A 14 9.93 9.97 26.83
CA LEU A 14 8.99 8.96 27.30
C LEU A 14 7.70 9.65 27.72
N VAL A 15 6.59 9.19 27.17
CA VAL A 15 5.29 9.80 27.38
C VAL A 15 4.24 8.74 27.69
N VAL A 16 3.25 9.12 28.49
CA VAL A 16 2.02 8.36 28.65
C VAL A 16 0.99 8.94 27.69
N ALA A 17 0.57 8.14 26.73
CA ALA A 17 -0.47 8.48 25.78
C ALA A 17 -1.84 8.09 26.35
N LYS A 18 -2.76 9.04 26.41
CA LYS A 18 -4.15 8.80 26.77
C LYS A 18 -4.98 8.64 25.51
N GLY A 19 -5.47 7.43 25.27
CA GLY A 19 -6.38 7.18 24.15
C GLY A 19 -7.80 7.65 24.48
N THR A 20 -8.34 8.56 23.69
CA THR A 20 -9.75 8.98 23.75
C THR A 20 -10.54 8.31 22.61
N GLY A 21 -11.53 7.47 22.92
CA GLY A 21 -12.44 6.87 21.91
C GLY A 21 -12.96 5.48 22.27
N ARG A 22 -13.98 5.01 21.55
CA ARG A 22 -14.72 3.74 21.80
C ARG A 22 -13.85 2.47 21.75
N TYR A 23 -12.70 2.54 21.08
CA TYR A 23 -11.75 1.42 20.94
C TYR A 23 -10.38 1.73 21.56
N SER A 24 -10.29 2.70 22.48
CA SER A 24 -9.01 3.08 23.07
C SER A 24 -8.51 2.03 24.07
N LYS A 25 -7.23 1.66 24.00
CA LYS A 25 -6.59 0.69 24.91
C LYS A 25 -6.13 1.32 26.23
N GLY A 26 -6.83 2.34 26.72
CA GLY A 26 -6.45 3.06 27.95
C GLY A 26 -5.17 3.88 27.85
N LEU A 27 -4.47 4.02 28.98
CA LEU A 27 -3.17 4.70 29.11
C LEU A 27 -2.06 3.75 28.64
N ASN A 28 -1.21 4.20 27.72
CA ASN A 28 -0.05 3.43 27.27
C ASN A 28 1.22 4.27 27.31
N VAL A 29 2.33 3.65 27.72
CA VAL A 29 3.64 4.30 27.77
C VAL A 29 4.37 4.08 26.45
N GLY A 30 4.91 5.13 25.86
CA GLY A 30 5.64 5.05 24.60
C GLY A 30 6.59 6.22 24.41
N ILE A 31 7.20 6.29 23.22
CA ILE A 31 8.18 7.31 22.88
C ILE A 31 7.59 8.30 21.88
N TRP A 32 7.73 9.58 22.17
CA TRP A 32 7.36 10.62 21.22
C TRP A 32 8.36 10.70 20.06
N THR A 33 7.87 10.52 18.83
CA THR A 33 8.71 10.54 17.61
C THR A 33 8.69 11.89 16.89
N GLY A 34 8.03 12.91 17.46
CA GLY A 34 7.81 14.21 16.82
C GLY A 34 6.49 14.33 16.05
N LYS A 35 5.88 13.21 15.66
CA LYS A 35 4.58 13.17 14.95
C LYS A 35 3.57 12.22 15.58
N SER A 36 4.05 11.17 16.24
CA SER A 36 3.23 10.11 16.81
C SER A 36 3.96 9.46 17.99
N VAL A 37 3.25 8.62 18.75
CA VAL A 37 3.83 7.84 19.85
C VAL A 37 4.13 6.43 19.38
N ARG A 38 5.39 6.02 19.50
CA ARG A 38 5.84 4.65 19.25
C ARG A 38 5.72 3.84 20.52
N PHE A 39 5.02 2.72 20.43
CA PHE A 39 4.98 1.67 21.44
C PHE A 39 5.78 0.46 20.94
N LYS A 40 5.97 -0.52 21.81
CA LYS A 40 6.70 -1.77 21.48
C LYS A 40 6.23 -2.43 20.18
N ASN A 41 4.90 -2.47 19.95
CA ASN A 41 4.31 -3.19 18.81
C ASN A 41 3.44 -2.32 17.89
N SER A 42 3.36 -1.02 18.12
CA SER A 42 2.43 -0.16 17.39
C SER A 42 2.92 1.29 17.32
N ASN A 43 2.27 2.08 16.48
CA ASN A 43 2.47 3.52 16.40
C ASN A 43 1.10 4.17 16.21
N ALA A 44 0.82 5.25 16.94
CA ALA A 44 -0.43 5.99 16.79
C ALA A 44 -0.23 7.46 17.11
N SER A 45 -1.04 8.31 16.47
CA SER A 45 -1.11 9.73 16.78
C SER A 45 -2.00 9.94 17.99
N TYR A 46 -1.56 10.80 18.90
CA TYR A 46 -2.31 11.20 20.09
C TYR A 46 -2.27 12.71 20.22
N SER A 47 -3.39 13.28 20.62
CA SER A 47 -3.52 14.69 21.00
C SER A 47 -3.13 14.93 22.46
N GLU A 48 -3.37 13.93 23.32
CA GLU A 48 -3.25 14.00 24.77
C GLU A 48 -2.10 13.13 25.27
N LEU A 49 -1.02 13.78 25.74
CA LEU A 49 0.20 13.14 26.24
C LEU A 49 0.57 13.70 27.62
N PHE A 50 1.18 12.86 28.45
CA PHE A 50 1.84 13.25 29.69
C PHE A 50 3.33 12.92 29.62
N LEU A 51 4.20 13.88 29.91
CA LEU A 51 5.65 13.66 29.98
C LEU A 51 6.02 12.88 31.26
N VAL A 52 6.92 11.91 31.12
CA VAL A 52 7.55 11.21 32.26
C VAL A 52 8.90 11.85 32.57
N GLU A 53 8.95 12.72 33.59
CA GLU A 53 10.17 13.50 33.92
C GLU A 53 11.23 12.71 34.69
N ASN A 54 10.83 11.67 35.43
CA ASN A 54 11.74 10.85 36.24
C ASN A 54 11.46 9.35 36.03
N PRO A 55 11.81 8.80 34.85
CA PRO A 55 11.55 7.40 34.56
C PRO A 55 12.36 6.50 35.48
N SER A 56 11.71 5.46 36.00
CA SER A 56 12.34 4.36 36.73
C SER A 56 13.33 3.61 35.84
N LYS A 57 14.20 2.79 36.46
CA LYS A 57 15.13 1.91 35.73
C LYS A 57 14.40 1.01 34.71
N ASN A 58 13.21 0.53 35.05
CA ASN A 58 12.40 -0.31 34.16
C ASN A 58 11.85 0.48 32.97
N GLU A 59 11.41 1.72 33.18
CA GLU A 59 10.93 2.61 32.12
C GLU A 59 12.05 3.07 31.19
N LEU A 60 13.25 3.29 31.73
CA LEU A 60 14.45 3.56 30.93
C LEU A 60 14.83 2.38 30.04
N LYS A 61 14.76 1.15 30.58
CA LYS A 61 14.99 -0.07 29.80
C LYS A 61 13.94 -0.22 28.70
N TYR A 62 12.67 0.02 29.02
CA TYR A 62 11.58 0.00 28.04
C TYR A 62 11.77 1.05 26.93
N LYS A 63 12.21 2.26 27.29
CA LYS A 63 12.59 3.31 26.34
C LYS A 63 13.68 2.82 25.38
N GLN A 64 14.74 2.23 25.91
CA GLN A 64 15.84 1.71 25.09
C GLN A 64 15.38 0.60 24.15
N GLU A 65 14.51 -0.32 24.58
CA GLU A 65 13.94 -1.36 23.72
C GLU A 65 13.21 -0.75 22.51
N ILE A 66 12.37 0.26 22.72
CA ILE A 66 11.65 0.93 21.63
C ILE A 66 12.61 1.68 20.71
N LEU A 67 13.59 2.39 21.24
CA LEU A 67 14.57 3.11 20.42
C LEU A 67 15.37 2.17 19.52
N ASN A 68 15.83 1.04 20.07
CA ASN A 68 16.52 0.01 19.31
C ASN A 68 15.61 -0.57 18.20
N GLN A 69 14.32 -0.76 18.48
CA GLN A 69 13.38 -1.21 17.46
C GLN A 69 13.19 -0.16 16.34
N ILE A 70 13.07 1.12 16.69
CA ILE A 70 12.96 2.21 15.72
C ILE A 70 14.21 2.23 14.82
N GLU A 71 15.40 2.03 15.38
CA GLU A 71 16.63 2.01 14.61
C GLU A 71 16.71 0.79 13.67
N LYS A 72 16.34 -0.40 14.15
CA LYS A 72 16.21 -1.59 13.30
C LYS A 72 15.23 -1.38 12.16
N ASP A 73 14.06 -0.80 12.43
CA ASP A 73 13.06 -0.53 11.40
C ASP A 73 13.58 0.46 10.35
N LYS A 74 14.30 1.52 10.78
CA LYS A 74 14.98 2.46 9.88
C LYS A 74 16.02 1.76 9.00
N GLN A 75 16.81 0.86 9.58
CA GLN A 75 17.82 0.11 8.84
C GLN A 75 17.16 -0.82 7.81
N LEU A 76 16.10 -1.54 8.20
CA LEU A 76 15.34 -2.39 7.29
C LEU A 76 14.74 -1.61 6.11
N VAL A 77 14.25 -0.40 6.34
CA VAL A 77 13.75 0.48 5.26
C VAL A 77 14.88 0.86 4.32
N LYS A 78 16.05 1.28 4.85
CA LYS A 78 17.23 1.59 4.03
C LYS A 78 17.69 0.39 3.22
N ASP A 79 17.80 -0.78 3.83
CA ASP A 79 18.23 -2.01 3.16
C ASP A 79 17.27 -2.39 2.03
N ARG A 80 15.95 -2.25 2.26
CA ARG A 80 14.93 -2.43 1.22
C ARG A 80 15.10 -1.43 0.09
N GLU A 81 15.37 -0.16 0.39
CA GLU A 81 15.59 0.86 -0.64
C GLU A 81 16.86 0.60 -1.46
N ILE A 82 17.95 0.17 -0.82
CA ILE A 82 19.20 -0.20 -1.49
C ILE A 82 18.93 -1.39 -2.44
N LYS A 83 18.29 -2.45 -1.94
CA LYS A 83 17.89 -3.61 -2.77
C LYS A 83 17.00 -3.20 -3.94
N ARG A 84 16.05 -2.28 -3.72
CA ARG A 84 15.17 -1.76 -4.78
C ARG A 84 15.94 -0.96 -5.82
N LYS A 85 16.95 -0.19 -5.41
CA LYS A 85 17.78 0.60 -6.33
C LYS A 85 18.67 -0.31 -7.18
N SER A 86 19.22 -1.38 -6.61
CA SER A 86 20.10 -2.32 -7.31
C SER A 86 19.37 -3.24 -8.31
N MET A 87 18.05 -3.39 -8.19
CA MET A 87 17.28 -4.18 -9.17
C MET A 87 17.24 -3.46 -10.52
N GLU A 88 17.64 -4.15 -11.59
CA GLU A 88 17.51 -3.63 -12.94
C GLU A 88 16.03 -3.51 -13.32
N ARG A 89 15.67 -2.37 -13.92
CA ARG A 89 14.30 -2.10 -14.33
C ARG A 89 14.11 -2.60 -15.76
N ILE A 90 13.03 -3.33 -16.00
CA ILE A 90 12.58 -3.66 -17.35
C ILE A 90 12.13 -2.35 -18.06
N PRO A 91 12.78 -1.97 -19.17
CA PRO A 91 12.39 -0.79 -19.94
C PRO A 91 10.95 -0.89 -20.44
N LYS A 92 10.27 0.25 -20.56
CA LYS A 92 8.85 0.28 -20.97
C LYS A 92 8.60 -0.33 -22.36
N LYS A 93 9.60 -0.21 -23.25
CA LYS A 93 9.56 -0.75 -24.61
C LYS A 93 9.58 -2.29 -24.65
N ASP A 94 10.09 -2.91 -23.59
CA ASP A 94 10.24 -4.36 -23.49
C ASP A 94 9.05 -4.99 -22.74
N LEU A 95 8.01 -4.19 -22.46
CA LEU A 95 6.78 -4.67 -21.82
C LEU A 95 5.83 -5.24 -22.86
N ILE A 96 5.48 -6.50 -22.67
CA ILE A 96 4.60 -7.27 -23.53
C ILE A 96 3.19 -7.27 -22.92
N ILE A 97 2.18 -6.95 -23.71
CA ILE A 97 0.78 -7.00 -23.30
C ILE A 97 0.41 -8.45 -22.95
N GLY A 98 -0.28 -8.66 -21.82
CA GLY A 98 -0.64 -9.99 -21.30
C GLY A 98 0.49 -10.70 -20.56
N GLN A 99 1.67 -10.11 -20.40
CA GLN A 99 2.75 -10.69 -19.59
C GLN A 99 2.60 -10.31 -18.11
N GLU A 100 2.83 -11.26 -17.21
CA GLU A 100 2.95 -10.99 -15.77
C GLU A 100 4.38 -10.54 -15.41
N TYR A 101 4.43 -9.48 -14.62
CA TYR A 101 5.65 -8.84 -14.11
C TYR A 101 5.59 -8.68 -12.59
N VAL A 102 6.76 -8.68 -11.97
CA VAL A 102 6.97 -8.34 -10.56
C VAL A 102 7.54 -6.93 -10.46
N ASP A 103 6.95 -6.09 -9.61
CA ASP A 103 7.49 -4.77 -9.29
C ASP A 103 8.65 -4.85 -8.29
N ASP A 104 9.33 -3.72 -8.09
CA ASP A 104 10.42 -3.59 -7.11
C ASP A 104 9.98 -3.78 -5.65
N LYS A 105 8.68 -3.91 -5.37
CA LYS A 105 8.13 -4.21 -4.04
C LYS A 105 7.70 -5.68 -3.90
N GLY A 106 7.84 -6.49 -4.95
CA GLY A 106 7.44 -7.90 -4.97
C GLY A 106 5.97 -8.13 -5.33
N HIS A 107 5.23 -7.09 -5.72
CA HIS A 107 3.85 -7.24 -6.17
C HIS A 107 3.83 -7.75 -7.61
N LYS A 108 2.88 -8.64 -7.91
CA LYS A 108 2.72 -9.24 -9.23
C LYS A 108 1.56 -8.59 -9.98
N TYR A 109 1.78 -8.32 -11.26
CA TYR A 109 0.82 -7.66 -12.13
C TYR A 109 0.86 -8.23 -13.54
N PHE A 110 -0.31 -8.44 -14.14
CA PHE A 110 -0.38 -8.54 -15.60
C PHE A 110 -0.39 -7.13 -16.20
N TYR A 111 0.48 -6.90 -17.19
CA TYR A 111 0.50 -5.67 -17.97
C TYR A 111 -0.53 -5.75 -19.09
N LEU A 112 -1.56 -4.90 -19.03
CA LEU A 112 -2.64 -4.89 -20.01
C LEU A 112 -2.45 -3.78 -21.05
N GLY A 113 -1.29 -3.15 -21.13
CA GLY A 113 -1.06 -2.07 -22.08
C GLY A 113 -1.58 -0.71 -21.63
N LYS A 114 -1.75 0.18 -22.62
CA LYS A 114 -2.38 1.49 -22.45
C LYS A 114 -3.73 1.45 -23.16
N GLY A 115 -4.72 2.07 -22.55
CA GLY A 115 -6.03 2.15 -23.15
C GLY A 115 -6.94 3.11 -22.40
N ASP A 116 -8.09 3.33 -23.00
CA ASP A 116 -9.20 3.95 -22.32
C ASP A 116 -9.89 2.91 -21.43
N TYR A 117 -10.39 3.36 -20.29
CA TYR A 117 -11.22 2.55 -19.42
C TYR A 117 -12.49 3.33 -19.09
N LYS A 118 -13.62 2.62 -19.09
CA LYS A 118 -14.91 3.12 -18.63
C LYS A 118 -15.31 2.34 -17.39
N THR A 119 -15.61 3.04 -16.31
CA THR A 119 -16.18 2.42 -15.10
C THR A 119 -17.65 2.77 -15.01
N LYS A 120 -18.54 1.76 -15.05
CA LYS A 120 -19.97 1.94 -14.75
C LYS A 120 -20.24 1.45 -13.32
N GLY A 121 -20.57 2.33 -12.36
CA GLY A 121 -20.86 1.91 -10.99
C GLY A 121 -21.02 3.04 -9.95
N CYS A 122 -21.66 2.75 -8.83
CA CYS A 122 -22.23 3.66 -7.82
C CYS A 122 -21.25 4.44 -6.92
N TRP A 123 -19.95 4.39 -7.18
CA TRP A 123 -18.97 5.23 -6.46
C TRP A 123 -18.55 6.39 -7.37
N LYS A 124 -19.08 7.58 -7.07
CA LYS A 124 -18.98 8.87 -7.78
C LYS A 124 -17.55 9.43 -8.04
N SER A 125 -16.52 8.63 -8.33
CA SER A 125 -15.17 9.22 -8.41
C SER A 125 -14.12 8.56 -9.29
N LYS A 126 -14.47 7.87 -10.38
CA LYS A 126 -13.52 7.70 -11.49
C LYS A 126 -14.21 8.00 -12.83
N PRO A 127 -13.98 9.18 -13.42
CA PRO A 127 -14.43 9.42 -14.78
C PRO A 127 -13.70 8.44 -15.70
N ASN A 128 -14.35 8.16 -16.83
CA ASN A 128 -13.72 7.57 -17.99
C ASN A 128 -12.36 8.24 -18.20
N GLY A 129 -11.32 7.46 -18.43
CA GLY A 129 -9.97 7.98 -18.47
C GLY A 129 -9.05 7.12 -19.31
N ARG A 130 -7.93 7.70 -19.71
CA ARG A 130 -6.86 7.03 -20.42
C ARG A 130 -5.70 6.76 -19.47
N GLY A 131 -5.13 5.57 -19.52
CA GLY A 131 -4.01 5.25 -18.63
C GLY A 131 -3.34 3.93 -18.95
N ILE A 132 -2.34 3.62 -18.12
CA ILE A 132 -1.73 2.30 -18.09
C ILE A 132 -2.65 1.37 -17.29
N LEU A 133 -2.97 0.23 -17.89
CA LEU A 133 -3.88 -0.75 -17.33
C LEU A 133 -3.08 -1.94 -16.79
N LEU A 134 -3.37 -2.27 -15.53
CA LEU A 134 -2.74 -3.36 -14.80
C LEU A 134 -3.81 -4.10 -14.02
N THR A 135 -3.62 -5.41 -13.86
CA THR A 135 -4.38 -6.18 -12.89
C THR A 135 -3.46 -6.85 -11.88
N TYR A 136 -3.89 -6.90 -10.63
CA TYR A 136 -3.13 -7.44 -9.51
C TYR A 136 -3.33 -8.95 -9.42
N THR A 137 -2.26 -9.72 -9.23
CA THR A 137 -2.33 -11.15 -8.91
C THR A 137 -1.97 -11.37 -7.44
N TYR A 138 -2.89 -11.97 -6.69
CA TYR A 138 -2.72 -12.21 -5.25
C TYR A 138 -2.13 -13.60 -4.96
N ASP A 139 -2.35 -14.57 -5.86
CA ASP A 139 -1.98 -15.96 -5.65
C ASP A 139 -1.15 -16.48 -6.85
N ASP A 140 -0.36 -17.54 -6.61
CA ASP A 140 0.38 -18.28 -7.65
C ASP A 140 -0.52 -19.16 -8.52
N LYS A 141 -1.85 -18.96 -8.50
CA LYS A 141 -2.78 -19.73 -9.33
C LYS A 141 -2.55 -19.47 -10.81
N GLU A 142 -2.79 -20.48 -11.62
CA GLU A 142 -2.90 -20.31 -13.07
C GLU A 142 -4.23 -19.62 -13.36
N TYR A 143 -4.18 -18.48 -14.05
CA TYR A 143 -5.37 -17.72 -14.42
C TYR A 143 -5.67 -18.01 -15.89
N THR A 144 -6.89 -18.46 -16.16
CA THR A 144 -7.44 -18.61 -17.51
C THR A 144 -8.03 -17.29 -18.01
N GLN A 145 -8.43 -17.24 -19.29
CA GLN A 145 -9.10 -16.09 -19.87
C GLN A 145 -10.47 -15.81 -19.20
N GLU A 146 -11.16 -16.84 -18.73
CA GLU A 146 -12.44 -16.73 -18.00
C GLU A 146 -12.22 -16.17 -16.59
N ASP A 147 -11.08 -16.48 -15.95
CA ASP A 147 -10.68 -15.87 -14.69
C ASP A 147 -10.38 -14.36 -14.83
N PHE A 148 -10.20 -13.88 -16.08
CA PHE A 148 -9.92 -12.48 -16.36
C PHE A 148 -11.14 -11.56 -16.18
N ASP A 149 -12.33 -12.07 -16.50
CA ASP A 149 -13.61 -11.41 -16.22
C ASP A 149 -13.86 -11.27 -14.71
N LEU A 150 -13.11 -12.04 -13.90
CA LEU A 150 -13.14 -12.04 -12.44
C LEU A 150 -12.11 -11.09 -11.78
N PHE A 151 -11.25 -10.39 -12.53
CA PHE A 151 -10.31 -9.45 -11.90
C PHE A 151 -11.05 -8.30 -11.25
N ARG A 152 -11.20 -8.43 -9.93
CA ARG A 152 -11.93 -7.48 -9.07
C ARG A 152 -11.40 -6.04 -9.15
N GLU A 153 -10.16 -5.82 -9.61
CA GLU A 153 -9.52 -4.50 -9.62
C GLU A 153 -8.56 -4.28 -10.80
N ILE A 154 -9.09 -3.88 -11.96
CA ILE A 154 -8.26 -3.18 -12.95
C ILE A 154 -7.86 -1.82 -12.36
N SER A 155 -6.55 -1.59 -12.27
CA SER A 155 -5.98 -0.33 -11.80
C SER A 155 -5.54 0.51 -12.99
N SER A 156 -6.22 1.63 -13.22
CA SER A 156 -5.73 2.69 -14.11
C SER A 156 -4.66 3.50 -13.40
N ARG A 157 -3.43 3.51 -13.91
CA ARG A 157 -2.34 4.30 -13.33
C ARG A 157 -1.82 5.35 -14.32
N LYS A 158 -1.48 6.53 -13.78
CA LYS A 158 -0.72 7.56 -14.52
C LYS A 158 0.71 7.13 -14.80
N THR A 159 1.29 6.29 -13.93
CA THR A 159 2.69 5.87 -13.99
C THR A 159 2.82 4.35 -13.88
N LEU A 160 3.66 3.76 -14.74
CA LEU A 160 4.03 2.36 -14.68
C LEU A 160 4.79 2.06 -13.38
N PRO A 161 4.46 0.96 -12.68
CA PRO A 161 5.34 0.40 -11.67
C PRO A 161 6.75 0.16 -12.22
N ARG A 162 7.73 0.10 -11.31
CA ARG A 162 9.08 -0.30 -11.68
C ARG A 162 9.11 -1.82 -11.73
N PHE A 163 8.81 -2.39 -12.90
CA PHE A 163 8.96 -3.82 -13.13
C PHE A 163 10.43 -4.20 -13.17
N VAL A 164 10.77 -5.30 -12.49
CA VAL A 164 12.16 -5.78 -12.34
C VAL A 164 12.32 -7.23 -12.80
N LYS A 165 11.22 -7.98 -12.94
CA LYS A 165 11.26 -9.38 -13.36
C LYS A 165 9.98 -9.74 -14.12
N ALA A 166 10.11 -10.45 -15.25
CA ALA A 166 9.00 -11.16 -15.88
C ALA A 166 8.88 -12.55 -15.25
N THR A 167 7.67 -13.02 -14.95
CA THR A 167 7.47 -14.35 -14.35
C THR A 167 7.45 -15.47 -15.39
N GLY A 168 7.34 -15.13 -16.68
CA GLY A 168 7.17 -16.09 -17.78
C GLY A 168 5.70 -16.45 -18.04
N ARG A 169 4.79 -16.12 -17.12
CA ARG A 169 3.35 -16.32 -17.30
C ARG A 169 2.78 -15.31 -18.28
N LYS A 170 2.07 -15.80 -19.29
CA LYS A 170 1.40 -14.99 -20.30
C LYS A 170 -0.05 -15.39 -20.40
N ILE A 171 -0.88 -14.43 -20.75
CA ILE A 171 -2.28 -14.63 -21.10
C ILE A 171 -2.52 -14.05 -22.49
N GLU A 172 -3.41 -14.68 -23.24
CA GLU A 172 -3.92 -14.12 -24.48
C GLU A 172 -5.03 -13.13 -24.14
N LEU A 173 -4.87 -11.89 -24.61
CA LEU A 173 -5.84 -10.83 -24.41
C LEU A 173 -6.56 -10.54 -25.73
N ASN A 174 -7.88 -10.67 -25.73
CA ASN A 174 -8.70 -10.17 -26.83
C ASN A 174 -8.70 -8.64 -26.83
N LYS A 175 -8.74 -8.02 -28.02
CA LYS A 175 -8.73 -6.55 -28.21
C LYS A 175 -9.83 -5.81 -27.44
N ASN A 176 -10.89 -6.50 -27.04
CA ASN A 176 -11.97 -6.00 -26.20
C ASN A 176 -12.08 -6.89 -24.95
N ILE A 177 -11.43 -6.49 -23.86
CA ILE A 177 -11.64 -7.13 -22.55
C ILE A 177 -12.86 -6.46 -21.93
N LYS A 178 -13.86 -7.24 -21.49
CA LYS A 178 -15.04 -6.76 -20.76
C LYS A 178 -15.06 -7.34 -19.36
N VAL A 179 -14.30 -6.75 -18.44
CA VAL A 179 -14.31 -7.22 -17.05
C VAL A 179 -15.60 -6.78 -16.38
N ASN A 180 -16.37 -7.74 -15.86
CA ASN A 180 -17.61 -7.51 -15.13
C ASN A 180 -17.33 -7.54 -13.63
N LYS A 181 -17.18 -6.36 -13.01
CA LYS A 181 -17.00 -6.28 -11.56
C LYS A 181 -18.35 -6.40 -10.86
N GLU A 182 -18.62 -7.50 -10.17
CA GLU A 182 -19.67 -7.53 -9.14
C GLU A 182 -19.19 -6.73 -7.92
N THR A 183 -19.86 -5.61 -7.64
CA THR A 183 -19.72 -4.89 -6.37
C THR A 183 -21.02 -4.90 -5.61
N GLY A 184 -20.97 -5.25 -4.33
CA GLY A 184 -22.11 -5.22 -3.44
C GLY A 184 -21.69 -5.06 -1.99
N TRP A 185 -22.39 -4.19 -1.29
CA TRP A 185 -22.48 -4.14 0.17
C TRP A 185 -23.98 -4.01 0.47
N GLY A 186 -24.55 -4.93 1.26
CA GLY A 186 -25.99 -4.91 1.56
C GLY A 186 -26.93 -5.48 0.48
N GLY A 187 -26.49 -6.48 -0.30
CA GLY A 187 -27.40 -7.27 -1.16
C GLY A 187 -27.70 -6.72 -2.56
N THR A 188 -27.21 -5.53 -2.92
CA THR A 188 -27.34 -5.00 -4.30
C THR A 188 -26.10 -5.34 -5.12
N LYS A 189 -26.27 -6.14 -6.19
CA LYS A 189 -25.21 -6.45 -7.16
C LYS A 189 -25.15 -5.36 -8.23
N SER A 190 -24.01 -4.69 -8.36
CA SER A 190 -23.74 -3.78 -9.49
C SER A 190 -22.65 -4.39 -10.36
N ILE A 191 -22.88 -4.47 -11.68
CA ILE A 191 -21.90 -4.95 -12.67
C ILE A 191 -21.22 -3.74 -13.30
N ALA A 192 -19.91 -3.59 -13.10
CA ALA A 192 -19.11 -2.62 -13.85
C ALA A 192 -18.45 -3.32 -15.03
N THR A 193 -18.79 -2.96 -16.26
CA THR A 193 -18.11 -3.42 -17.47
C THR A 193 -16.96 -2.48 -17.80
N ILE A 194 -15.72 -2.97 -17.76
CA ILE A 194 -14.54 -2.23 -18.23
C ILE A 194 -14.22 -2.71 -19.63
N GLU A 195 -14.43 -1.86 -20.63
CA GLU A 195 -14.00 -2.07 -22.00
C GLU A 195 -12.58 -1.53 -22.14
N ILE A 196 -11.62 -2.41 -22.43
CA ILE A 196 -10.23 -2.03 -22.70
C ILE A 196 -10.03 -2.04 -24.20
N ILE A 197 -9.79 -0.85 -24.79
CA ILE A 197 -9.36 -0.72 -26.18
C ILE A 197 -7.83 -0.58 -26.15
N LEU A 198 -7.14 -1.62 -26.60
CA LEU A 198 -5.69 -1.62 -26.72
C LEU A 198 -5.27 -0.93 -28.01
N GLU A 199 -4.33 0.02 -27.92
CA GLU A 199 -3.65 0.53 -29.11
C GLU A 199 -2.64 -0.52 -29.60
N GLU A 200 -2.63 -0.77 -30.91
CA GLU A 200 -1.53 -1.49 -31.56
C GLU A 200 -0.25 -0.68 -31.36
N VAL A 201 0.79 -1.36 -30.88
CA VAL A 201 2.12 -0.76 -30.76
C VAL A 201 2.76 -0.93 -32.13
N GLU A 202 2.82 0.14 -32.92
CA GLU A 202 3.74 0.26 -34.08
C GLU A 202 5.20 0.29 -33.61
#